data_AF-A0A2N3AQ61-F1
#
_entry.id   AF-A0A2N3AQ61-F1
#
_cell.length_a   1.000
_cell.length_b   1.000
_cell.length_c   1.000
_cell.angle_alpha   90.00
_cell.angle_beta   90.00
_cell.angle_gamma   90.00
#
_symmetry.space_group_name_H-M   'P 1'
#
loop_
_entity.id
_entity.type
_entity.pdbx_description
1 polymer ?
#
loop_
_entity_poly.entity_id
_entity_poly.type
_entity_poly.pdbx_seq_one_letter_code
_entity_poly.pdbx_strand_id
1 'polypeptide(L)'
;MDNLGGDKIIKHRKELFDNYRRWREKSKKLFQLLKDKEENLKKIDFLKFQLEEIDKTSLVKDEDKALEEEEMVLKNAEKIIETMEKANFILYEGGLEQSSVRDSLNEVSVDLGEIASLDRRIEKIRENLKEVGYQFEDIVNEIVKYKDEIDLDSQKLKEVEGRLNLINSLKSKYGSTIEEILEYRQKIYQELEAIDYSEDKLEKLKEEVNSLEDIISTISHKLNINRRKIAEDLQKMVVRELEDLNMKRCQFKVFINSYEDDNGIEIDGKKYKIGPKGIDDIEFMISPNVGERLRPLARIVSGGEVSRIMLALKSILSEVDQVPTLIFDEIDSGVGARLGEVIAQKLKALSKKRQVICVTHLPQIACRAGRHFYIEKYILNNQTGIRLKEMEGEERVKEIARMLDGSQMSEITIRHAQKMLNR
;
A
#
# COMPACT_ATOMS: atom_id res chain seq x y z
N MET A 1 -28.00 -1.93 20.11
CA MET A 1 -27.43 -1.92 21.47
C MET A 1 -27.00 -0.52 21.86
N ASP A 2 -26.05 0.12 21.17
CA ASP A 2 -25.62 1.48 21.51
C ASP A 2 -26.78 2.50 21.64
N ASN A 3 -27.79 2.47 20.77
CA ASN A 3 -28.93 3.39 20.91
C ASN A 3 -29.72 3.22 22.24
N LEU A 4 -29.70 2.02 22.86
CA LEU A 4 -30.30 1.81 24.19
C LEU A 4 -29.48 2.43 25.33
N GLY A 5 -28.18 2.67 25.11
CA GLY A 5 -27.30 3.33 26.07
C GLY A 5 -27.45 4.85 26.14
N GLY A 6 -28.36 5.42 25.35
CA GLY A 6 -28.66 6.84 25.30
C GLY A 6 -27.57 7.70 24.65
N ASP A 7 -27.74 9.03 24.74
CA ASP A 7 -26.91 10.00 24.02
C ASP A 7 -25.43 9.93 24.38
N LYS A 8 -25.10 9.54 25.62
CA LYS A 8 -23.72 9.46 26.10
C LYS A 8 -22.90 8.45 25.28
N ILE A 9 -23.43 7.26 25.02
CA ILE A 9 -22.70 6.23 24.26
C ILE A 9 -22.68 6.57 22.76
N ILE A 10 -23.74 7.19 22.25
CA ILE A 10 -23.81 7.66 20.86
C ILE A 10 -22.75 8.73 20.62
N LYS A 11 -22.55 9.66 21.56
CA LYS A 11 -21.51 10.68 21.54
C LYS A 11 -20.11 10.04 21.54
N HIS A 12 -19.82 9.14 22.47
CA HIS A 12 -18.55 8.43 22.49
C HIS A 12 -18.28 7.64 21.21
N ARG A 13 -19.30 7.00 20.61
CA ARG A 13 -19.15 6.28 19.34
C ARG A 13 -18.79 7.22 18.20
N LYS A 14 -19.41 8.41 18.16
CA LYS A 14 -19.10 9.43 17.14
C LYS A 14 -17.67 9.97 17.33
N GLU A 15 -17.31 10.32 18.55
CA GLU A 15 -15.95 10.77 18.88
C GLU A 15 -14.90 9.71 18.53
N LEU A 16 -15.16 8.44 18.84
CA LEU A 16 -14.29 7.34 18.44
C LEU A 16 -14.15 7.25 16.92
N PHE A 17 -15.27 7.31 16.18
CA PHE A 17 -15.25 7.22 14.72
C PHE A 17 -14.42 8.35 14.08
N ASP A 18 -14.61 9.58 14.56
CA ASP A 18 -13.90 10.76 14.04
C ASP A 18 -12.38 10.67 14.33
N ASN A 19 -12.00 10.26 15.55
CA ASN A 19 -10.59 10.07 15.92
C ASN A 19 -9.97 8.87 15.19
N TYR A 20 -10.68 7.75 15.06
CA TYR A 20 -10.23 6.58 14.31
C TYR A 20 -9.92 6.92 12.85
N ARG A 21 -10.77 7.74 12.20
CA ARG A 21 -10.52 8.19 10.83
C ARG A 21 -9.24 9.01 10.73
N ARG A 22 -9.04 9.97 11.65
CA ARG A 22 -7.83 10.80 11.71
C ARG A 22 -6.58 9.97 11.97
N TRP A 23 -6.64 9.07 12.95
CA TRP A 23 -5.56 8.14 13.27
C TRP A 23 -5.18 7.32 12.04
N ARG A 24 -6.15 6.67 11.39
CA ARG A 24 -5.88 5.84 10.21
C ARG A 24 -5.21 6.62 9.06
N GLU A 25 -5.64 7.86 8.84
CA GLU A 25 -5.03 8.74 7.83
C GLU A 25 -3.58 9.10 8.20
N LYS A 26 -3.37 9.53 9.46
CA LYS A 26 -2.06 9.96 9.97
C LYS A 26 -1.08 8.80 10.07
N SER A 27 -1.50 7.64 10.57
CA SER A 27 -0.69 6.42 10.64
C SER A 27 -0.30 5.92 9.25
N LYS A 28 -1.21 6.00 8.26
CA LYS A 28 -0.86 5.69 6.86
C LYS A 28 0.20 6.65 6.32
N LYS A 29 0.06 7.94 6.59
CA LYS A 29 1.03 8.96 6.17
C LYS A 29 2.40 8.75 6.86
N LEU A 30 2.39 8.43 8.15
CA LEU A 30 3.59 8.13 8.93
C LEU A 30 4.32 6.90 8.37
N PHE A 31 3.58 5.83 8.09
CA PHE A 31 4.13 4.62 7.48
C PHE A 31 4.80 4.91 6.14
N GLN A 32 4.15 5.73 5.28
CA GLN A 32 4.75 6.13 4.00
C GLN A 32 6.05 6.92 4.20
N LEU A 33 6.05 7.92 5.09
CA LEU A 33 7.24 8.73 5.36
C LEU A 33 8.40 7.92 5.96
N LEU A 34 8.11 6.93 6.80
CA LEU A 34 9.13 6.02 7.33
C LEU A 34 9.74 5.15 6.24
N LYS A 35 8.90 4.63 5.33
CA LYS A 35 9.37 3.86 4.17
C LYS A 35 10.23 4.72 3.24
N ASP A 36 9.77 5.92 2.91
CA ASP A 36 10.52 6.88 2.09
C ASP A 36 11.84 7.26 2.76
N LYS A 37 11.87 7.41 4.10
CA LYS A 37 13.10 7.65 4.87
C LYS A 37 14.10 6.51 4.71
N GLU A 38 13.65 5.25 4.83
CA GLU A 38 14.52 4.08 4.70
C GLU A 38 15.09 3.94 3.28
N GLU A 39 14.25 4.16 2.26
CA GLU A 39 14.69 4.16 0.85
C GLU A 39 15.68 5.29 0.58
N ASN A 40 15.44 6.49 1.11
CA ASN A 40 16.36 7.62 1.00
C ASN A 40 17.69 7.37 1.70
N LEU A 41 17.70 6.75 2.90
CA LEU A 41 18.95 6.41 3.60
C LEU A 41 19.80 5.45 2.76
N LYS A 42 19.20 4.39 2.21
CA LYS A 42 19.91 3.45 1.31
C LYS A 42 20.46 4.16 0.08
N LYS A 43 19.68 5.07 -0.49
CA LYS A 43 20.10 5.87 -1.64
C LYS A 43 21.26 6.79 -1.29
N ILE A 44 21.23 7.45 -0.14
CA ILE A 44 22.33 8.30 0.33
C ILE A 44 23.60 7.50 0.51
N ASP A 45 23.54 6.34 1.16
CA ASP A 45 24.72 5.50 1.38
C ASP A 45 25.34 5.06 0.06
N PHE A 46 24.51 4.69 -0.92
CA PHE A 46 24.96 4.34 -2.27
C PHE A 46 25.60 5.54 -3.00
N LEU A 47 24.94 6.70 -2.99
CA LEU A 47 25.44 7.92 -3.64
C LEU A 47 26.75 8.40 -2.99
N LYS A 48 26.87 8.33 -1.66
CA LYS A 48 28.11 8.66 -0.94
C LYS A 48 29.26 7.72 -1.32
N PHE A 49 28.98 6.42 -1.43
CA PHE A 49 29.98 5.45 -1.87
C PHE A 49 30.50 5.77 -3.28
N GLN A 50 29.60 6.07 -4.23
CA GLN A 50 29.99 6.46 -5.58
C GLN A 50 30.79 7.76 -5.60
N LEU A 51 30.35 8.76 -4.84
CA LEU A 51 31.05 10.05 -4.73
C LEU A 51 32.47 9.86 -4.17
N GLU A 52 32.62 9.08 -3.10
CA GLU A 52 33.93 8.75 -2.53
C GLU A 52 34.81 7.97 -3.51
N GLU A 53 34.26 7.02 -4.28
CA GLU A 53 35.02 6.27 -5.27
C GLU A 53 35.57 7.20 -6.35
N ILE A 54 34.76 8.13 -6.85
CA ILE A 54 35.20 9.12 -7.85
C ILE A 54 36.21 10.09 -7.23
N ASP A 55 35.94 10.66 -6.05
CA ASP A 55 36.82 11.65 -5.41
C ASP A 55 38.20 11.08 -5.08
N LYS A 56 38.28 9.84 -4.59
CA LYS A 56 39.55 9.15 -4.28
C LYS A 56 40.48 9.01 -5.48
N THR A 57 39.91 9.00 -6.70
CA THR A 57 40.69 8.79 -7.92
C THR A 57 41.30 10.08 -8.45
N SER A 58 40.80 11.25 -8.01
CA SER A 58 41.34 12.57 -8.37
C SER A 58 41.59 12.70 -9.87
N LEU A 59 40.56 12.43 -10.68
CA LEU A 59 40.64 12.47 -12.13
C LEU A 59 40.97 13.88 -12.62
N VAL A 60 41.91 13.98 -13.56
CA VAL A 60 42.23 15.22 -14.26
C VAL A 60 41.67 15.13 -15.68
N LYS A 61 41.16 16.25 -16.19
CA LYS A 61 40.60 16.33 -17.54
C LYS A 61 41.68 15.97 -18.57
N ASP A 62 41.32 15.14 -19.56
CA ASP A 62 42.20 14.68 -20.64
C ASP A 62 43.47 13.91 -20.17
N GLU A 63 43.52 13.46 -18.90
CA GLU A 63 44.64 12.71 -18.32
C GLU A 63 44.87 11.36 -19.03
N ASP A 64 43.78 10.69 -19.38
CA ASP A 64 43.78 9.42 -20.11
C ASP A 64 44.50 9.53 -21.46
N LYS A 65 44.27 10.61 -22.20
CA LYS A 65 44.91 10.82 -23.51
C LYS A 65 46.43 10.96 -23.38
N ALA A 66 46.88 11.75 -22.41
CA ALA A 66 48.31 11.93 -22.16
C ALA A 66 48.97 10.61 -21.72
N LEU A 67 48.29 9.83 -20.89
CA LEU A 67 48.77 8.52 -20.45
C LEU A 67 48.76 7.46 -21.58
N GLU A 68 47.78 7.49 -22.48
CA GLU A 68 47.74 6.61 -23.66
C GLU A 68 48.91 6.89 -24.63
N GLU A 69 49.22 8.16 -24.86
CA GLU A 69 50.40 8.57 -25.64
C GLU A 69 51.70 8.10 -24.97
N GLU A 70 51.82 8.28 -23.66
CA GLU A 70 52.98 7.83 -22.88
C GLU A 70 53.11 6.30 -22.85
N GLU A 71 52.01 5.57 -22.66
CA GLU A 71 51.96 4.10 -22.70
C GLU A 71 52.45 3.56 -24.05
N MET A 72 52.01 4.19 -25.16
CA MET A 72 52.40 3.79 -26.51
C MET A 72 53.91 3.93 -26.72
N VAL A 73 54.52 5.03 -26.25
CA VAL A 73 55.99 5.22 -26.32
C VAL A 73 56.70 4.19 -25.44
N LEU A 74 56.30 4.04 -24.17
CA LEU A 74 56.94 3.12 -23.22
C LEU A 74 56.88 1.65 -23.66
N LYS A 75 55.73 1.19 -24.19
CA LYS A 75 55.58 -0.19 -24.72
C LYS A 75 56.49 -0.48 -25.90
N ASN A 76 56.83 0.55 -26.68
CA ASN A 76 57.66 0.43 -27.87
C ASN A 76 59.08 0.97 -27.66
N ALA A 77 59.46 1.37 -26.44
CA ALA A 77 60.71 2.06 -26.13
C ALA A 77 61.94 1.30 -26.63
N GLU A 78 61.97 -0.02 -26.41
CA GLU A 78 63.09 -0.90 -26.81
C GLU A 78 63.28 -0.89 -28.34
N LYS A 79 62.17 -1.02 -29.09
CA LYS A 79 62.17 -0.97 -30.55
C LYS A 79 62.53 0.42 -31.08
N ILE A 80 62.05 1.49 -30.42
CA ILE A 80 62.37 2.86 -30.81
C ILE A 80 63.87 3.10 -30.62
N ILE A 81 64.43 2.78 -29.45
CA ILE A 81 65.86 2.91 -29.16
C ILE A 81 66.69 2.11 -30.16
N GLU A 82 66.37 0.83 -30.40
CA GLU A 82 67.10 -0.01 -31.35
C GLU A 82 67.07 0.60 -32.77
N THR A 83 65.94 1.16 -33.18
CA THR A 83 65.79 1.79 -34.50
C THR A 83 66.56 3.10 -34.59
N MET A 84 66.53 3.92 -33.55
CA MET A 84 67.28 5.18 -33.48
C MET A 84 68.80 4.94 -33.42
N GLU A 85 69.25 3.89 -32.72
CA GLU A 85 70.65 3.45 -32.72
C GLU A 85 71.13 3.04 -34.09
N LYS A 86 70.34 2.21 -34.79
CA LYS A 86 70.64 1.82 -36.18
C LYS A 86 70.69 3.04 -37.10
N ALA A 87 69.75 3.97 -36.95
CA ALA A 87 69.74 5.21 -37.72
C ALA A 87 71.00 6.04 -37.43
N ASN A 88 71.35 6.26 -36.16
CA ASN A 88 72.56 7.01 -35.78
C ASN A 88 73.83 6.37 -36.34
N PHE A 89 73.93 5.03 -36.27
CA PHE A 89 75.06 4.29 -36.82
C PHE A 89 75.21 4.51 -38.34
N ILE A 90 74.12 4.37 -39.10
CA ILE A 90 74.13 4.54 -40.57
C ILE A 90 74.40 6.00 -40.97
N LEU A 91 73.79 6.94 -40.27
CA LEU A 91 73.79 8.34 -40.66
C LEU A 91 75.05 9.09 -40.22
N TYR A 92 75.62 8.74 -39.06
CA TYR A 92 76.67 9.55 -38.41
C TYR A 92 77.93 8.77 -38.03
N GLU A 93 77.82 7.62 -37.36
CA GLU A 93 79.00 6.92 -36.81
C GLU A 93 79.78 6.16 -37.90
N GLY A 94 79.08 5.44 -38.78
CA GLY A 94 79.70 4.53 -39.74
C GLY A 94 80.40 3.33 -39.09
N GLY A 95 81.05 2.52 -39.91
CA GLY A 95 81.81 1.35 -39.46
C GLY A 95 83.15 1.20 -40.18
N LEU A 96 83.97 0.25 -39.75
CA LEU A 96 85.29 -0.01 -40.34
C LEU A 96 85.27 -0.30 -41.85
N GLU A 97 84.17 -0.84 -42.37
CA GLU A 97 83.99 -1.20 -43.78
C GLU A 97 82.92 -0.37 -44.50
N GLN A 98 82.29 0.60 -43.81
CA GLN A 98 81.21 1.42 -44.36
C GLN A 98 81.31 2.86 -43.86
N SER A 99 81.56 3.81 -44.78
CA SER A 99 81.47 5.24 -44.48
C SER A 99 80.04 5.62 -44.09
N SER A 100 79.90 6.51 -43.12
CA SER A 100 78.59 7.07 -42.78
C SER A 100 78.03 7.90 -43.95
N VAL A 101 76.71 8.13 -43.95
CA VAL A 101 76.09 9.04 -44.93
C VAL A 101 76.69 10.46 -44.79
N ARG A 102 76.94 10.91 -43.55
CA ARG A 102 77.62 12.20 -43.30
C ARG A 102 78.99 12.27 -43.94
N ASP A 103 79.84 11.26 -43.72
CA ASP A 103 81.20 11.23 -44.27
C ASP A 103 81.16 11.18 -45.80
N SER A 104 80.25 10.40 -46.37
CA SER A 104 80.05 10.32 -47.83
C SER A 104 79.60 11.67 -48.41
N LEU A 105 78.70 12.40 -47.74
CA LEU A 105 78.28 13.75 -48.16
C LEU A 105 79.45 14.74 -48.10
N ASN A 106 80.28 14.64 -47.07
CA ASN A 106 81.47 15.49 -46.91
C ASN A 106 82.52 15.19 -47.98
N GLU A 107 82.79 13.92 -48.26
CA GLU A 107 83.71 13.47 -49.31
C GLU A 107 83.28 14.02 -50.68
N VAL A 108 82.01 13.82 -51.06
CA VAL A 108 81.48 14.36 -52.32
C VAL A 108 81.55 15.89 -52.37
N SER A 109 81.31 16.58 -51.25
CA SER A 109 81.44 18.05 -51.16
C SER A 109 82.90 18.53 -51.31
N VAL A 110 83.87 17.74 -50.85
CA VAL A 110 85.31 18.00 -51.04
C VAL A 110 85.69 17.77 -52.51
N ASP A 111 85.33 16.63 -53.09
CA ASP A 111 85.62 16.28 -54.49
C ASP A 111 85.04 17.31 -55.47
N LEU A 112 83.77 17.70 -55.28
CA LEU A 112 83.15 18.76 -56.08
C LEU A 112 83.88 20.10 -55.92
N GLY A 113 84.51 20.34 -54.76
CA GLY A 113 85.30 21.53 -54.49
C GLY A 113 86.60 21.59 -55.28
N GLU A 114 87.24 20.45 -55.52
CA GLU A 114 88.49 20.37 -56.30
C GLU A 114 88.27 20.80 -57.76
N ILE A 115 87.09 20.49 -58.30
CA ILE A 115 86.70 20.80 -59.69
C ILE A 115 85.75 22.00 -59.82
N ALA A 116 85.34 22.64 -58.72
CA ALA A 116 84.36 23.73 -58.70
C ALA A 116 84.76 24.94 -59.57
N SER A 117 86.07 25.18 -59.72
CA SER A 117 86.60 26.26 -60.56
C SER A 117 86.42 26.03 -62.06
N LEU A 118 86.09 24.80 -62.48
CA LEU A 118 85.97 24.41 -63.90
C LEU A 118 84.60 24.76 -64.49
N ASP A 119 83.51 24.76 -63.71
CA ASP A 119 82.15 25.16 -64.13
C ASP A 119 81.35 25.71 -62.95
N ARG A 120 80.77 26.90 -63.10
CA ARG A 120 79.93 27.56 -62.07
C ARG A 120 78.72 26.72 -61.64
N ARG A 121 78.24 25.81 -62.50
CA ARG A 121 77.17 24.86 -62.16
C ARG A 121 77.62 23.85 -61.11
N ILE A 122 78.90 23.46 -61.10
CA ILE A 122 79.48 22.53 -60.12
C ILE A 122 79.56 23.20 -58.75
N GLU A 123 80.00 24.47 -58.67
CA GLU A 123 80.01 25.21 -57.39
C GLU A 123 78.60 25.36 -56.81
N LYS A 124 77.59 25.62 -57.66
CA LYS A 124 76.19 25.66 -57.20
C LYS A 124 75.70 24.31 -56.66
N ILE A 125 76.09 23.19 -57.29
CA ILE A 125 75.75 21.84 -56.80
C ILE A 125 76.40 21.59 -55.43
N ARG A 126 77.66 22.01 -55.25
CA ARG A 126 78.38 21.90 -53.97
C ARG A 126 77.78 22.77 -52.87
N GLU A 127 77.40 24.02 -53.16
CA GLU A 127 76.72 24.89 -52.20
C GLU A 127 75.40 24.28 -51.72
N ASN A 128 74.59 23.76 -52.65
CA ASN A 128 73.36 23.05 -52.30
C ASN A 128 73.62 21.79 -51.46
N LEU A 129 74.67 21.02 -51.77
CA LEU A 129 75.03 19.82 -51.01
C LEU A 129 75.44 20.15 -49.57
N LYS A 130 76.14 21.28 -49.36
CA LYS A 130 76.47 21.78 -48.02
C LYS A 130 75.22 22.20 -47.24
N GLU A 131 74.28 22.88 -47.89
CA GLU A 131 73.01 23.27 -47.26
C GLU A 131 72.21 22.04 -46.81
N VAL A 132 72.14 21.01 -47.65
CA VAL A 132 71.56 19.70 -47.29
C VAL A 132 72.35 19.04 -46.15
N GLY A 133 73.68 19.16 -46.14
CA GLY A 133 74.54 18.65 -45.07
C GLY A 133 74.19 19.26 -43.69
N TYR A 134 73.93 20.56 -43.61
CA TYR A 134 73.50 21.20 -42.36
C TYR A 134 72.12 20.71 -41.89
N GLN A 135 71.13 20.65 -42.79
CA GLN A 135 69.80 20.12 -42.46
C GLN A 135 69.86 18.65 -42.03
N PHE A 136 70.77 17.88 -42.63
CA PHE A 136 71.02 16.50 -42.27
C PHE A 136 71.61 16.37 -40.85
N GLU A 137 72.59 17.20 -40.50
CA GLU A 137 73.16 17.23 -39.14
C GLU A 137 72.10 17.55 -38.08
N ASP A 138 71.17 18.47 -38.37
CA ASP A 138 70.06 18.78 -37.46
C ASP A 138 69.16 17.55 -37.21
N ILE A 139 68.82 16.79 -38.26
CA ILE A 139 68.00 15.57 -38.16
C ILE A 139 68.73 14.50 -37.34
N VAL A 140 70.03 14.30 -37.57
CA VAL A 140 70.83 13.35 -36.80
C VAL A 140 70.88 13.74 -35.32
N ASN A 141 71.07 15.02 -35.02
CA ASN A 141 71.07 15.52 -33.65
C ASN A 141 69.71 15.30 -32.98
N GLU A 142 68.60 15.46 -33.71
CA GLU A 142 67.25 15.17 -33.21
C GLU A 142 67.05 13.67 -32.91
N ILE A 143 67.55 12.78 -33.78
CA ILE A 143 67.52 11.32 -33.56
C ILE A 143 68.28 10.95 -32.28
N VAL A 144 69.50 11.46 -32.10
CA VAL A 144 70.33 11.20 -30.92
C VAL A 144 69.64 11.73 -29.66
N LYS A 145 69.18 12.99 -29.71
CA LYS A 145 68.51 13.62 -28.58
C LYS A 145 67.25 12.86 -28.16
N TYR A 146 66.41 12.48 -29.13
CA TYR A 146 65.18 11.75 -28.84
C TYR A 146 65.47 10.33 -28.32
N LYS A 147 66.49 9.64 -28.85
CA LYS A 147 66.95 8.35 -28.30
C LYS A 147 67.32 8.48 -26.82
N ASP A 148 68.08 9.51 -26.46
CA ASP A 148 68.57 9.73 -25.10
C ASP A 148 67.45 10.17 -24.13
N GLU A 149 66.33 10.69 -24.65
CA GLU A 149 65.13 11.05 -23.87
C GLU A 149 64.25 9.84 -23.53
N ILE A 150 64.35 8.73 -24.27
CA ILE A 150 63.51 7.54 -24.04
C ILE A 150 64.07 6.72 -22.89
N ASP A 151 63.30 6.64 -21.81
CA ASP A 151 63.62 5.82 -20.65
C ASP A 151 63.04 4.40 -20.79
N LEU A 152 63.86 3.39 -20.51
CA LEU A 152 63.46 1.98 -20.42
C LEU A 152 63.05 1.64 -18.98
N ASP A 153 62.07 2.37 -18.45
CA ASP A 153 61.57 2.15 -17.10
C ASP A 153 60.32 1.25 -17.09
N SER A 154 60.56 -0.04 -16.84
CA SER A 154 59.50 -1.04 -16.68
C SER A 154 58.56 -0.78 -15.50
N GLN A 155 59.01 -0.04 -14.48
CA GLN A 155 58.18 0.34 -13.34
C GLN A 155 57.23 1.47 -13.74
N LYS A 156 57.74 2.48 -14.47
CA LYS A 156 56.94 3.57 -15.01
C LYS A 156 55.82 3.08 -15.94
N LEU A 157 56.13 2.12 -16.83
CA LEU A 157 55.10 1.51 -17.67
C LEU A 157 53.97 0.87 -16.84
N LYS A 158 54.31 0.15 -15.77
CA LYS A 158 53.30 -0.46 -14.88
C LYS A 158 52.46 0.59 -14.14
N GLU A 159 53.05 1.72 -13.75
CA GLU A 159 52.35 2.82 -13.12
C GLU A 159 51.33 3.46 -14.07
N VAL A 160 51.74 3.73 -15.32
CA VAL A 160 50.86 4.25 -16.39
C VAL A 160 49.73 3.27 -16.70
N GLU A 161 50.04 1.99 -16.92
CA GLU A 161 49.03 0.95 -17.14
C GLU A 161 48.07 0.83 -15.95
N GLY A 162 48.58 0.91 -14.72
CA GLY A 162 47.76 0.90 -13.50
C GLY A 162 46.80 2.09 -13.43
N ARG A 163 47.27 3.28 -13.78
CA ARG A 163 46.46 4.51 -13.80
C ARG A 163 45.40 4.46 -14.91
N LEU A 164 45.75 4.02 -16.11
CA LEU A 164 44.81 3.82 -17.22
C LEU A 164 43.73 2.79 -16.88
N ASN A 165 44.11 1.66 -16.27
CA ASN A 165 43.16 0.65 -15.83
C ASN A 165 42.17 1.20 -14.79
N LEU A 166 42.64 2.00 -13.83
CA LEU A 166 41.78 2.68 -12.86
C LEU A 166 40.79 3.61 -13.56
N ILE A 167 41.27 4.47 -14.47
CA ILE A 167 40.41 5.38 -15.25
C ILE A 167 39.38 4.60 -16.07
N ASN A 168 39.78 3.55 -16.77
CA ASN A 168 38.89 2.72 -17.58
C ASN A 168 37.83 2.00 -16.73
N SER A 169 38.19 1.58 -15.50
CA SER A 169 37.23 1.00 -14.57
C SER A 169 36.14 2.00 -14.14
N LEU A 170 36.50 3.27 -13.95
CA LEU A 170 35.56 4.35 -13.65
C LEU A 170 34.72 4.68 -14.87
N LYS A 171 35.31 4.70 -16.07
CA LYS A 171 34.57 4.95 -17.31
C LYS A 171 33.45 3.93 -17.51
N SER A 172 33.76 2.65 -17.30
CA SER A 172 32.77 1.57 -17.38
C SER A 172 31.61 1.73 -16.37
N LYS A 173 31.85 2.33 -15.20
CA LYS A 173 30.85 2.51 -14.14
C LYS A 173 30.04 3.80 -14.24
N TYR A 174 30.67 4.90 -14.66
CA TYR A 174 30.15 6.26 -14.40
C TYR A 174 30.05 7.16 -15.63
N GLY A 175 30.67 6.80 -16.76
CA GLY A 175 30.59 7.60 -17.99
C GLY A 175 31.63 7.21 -19.03
N SER A 176 31.36 7.38 -20.32
CA SER A 176 32.28 6.97 -21.39
C SER A 176 33.55 7.83 -21.47
N THR A 177 33.54 9.00 -20.84
CA THR A 177 34.64 9.99 -20.82
C THR A 177 34.90 10.51 -19.40
N ILE A 178 36.08 11.08 -19.14
CA ILE A 178 36.39 11.70 -17.84
C ILE A 178 35.41 12.84 -17.54
N GLU A 179 35.03 13.62 -18.54
CA GLU A 179 34.04 14.70 -18.44
C GLU A 179 32.69 14.17 -17.97
N GLU A 180 32.19 13.09 -18.57
CA GLU A 180 30.93 12.45 -18.15
C GLU A 180 30.98 11.98 -16.70
N ILE A 181 32.12 11.42 -16.25
CA ILE A 181 32.30 11.01 -14.86
C ILE A 181 32.23 12.22 -13.90
N LEU A 182 32.87 13.33 -14.26
CA LEU A 182 32.87 14.56 -13.46
C LEU A 182 31.50 15.25 -13.44
N GLU A 183 30.76 15.21 -14.55
CA GLU A 183 29.36 15.66 -14.60
C GLU A 183 28.46 14.79 -13.71
N TYR A 184 28.63 13.46 -13.78
CA TYR A 184 27.90 12.51 -12.94
C TYR A 184 28.18 12.75 -11.45
N ARG A 185 29.45 12.98 -11.09
CA ARG A 185 29.88 13.36 -9.73
C ARG A 185 29.14 14.63 -9.25
N GLN A 186 29.12 15.68 -10.06
CA GLN A 186 28.45 16.93 -9.72
C GLN A 186 26.93 16.74 -9.52
N LYS A 187 26.31 15.92 -10.38
CA LYS A 187 24.90 15.57 -10.27
C LYS A 187 24.59 14.85 -8.96
N ILE A 188 25.39 13.85 -8.58
CA ILE A 188 25.22 13.13 -7.30
C ILE A 188 25.37 14.09 -6.12
N TYR A 189 26.36 14.97 -6.16
CA TYR A 189 26.58 15.95 -5.09
C TYR A 189 25.35 16.84 -4.87
N GLN A 190 24.77 17.39 -5.94
CA GLN A 190 23.55 18.19 -5.86
C GLN A 190 22.34 17.37 -5.37
N GLU A 191 22.26 16.10 -5.78
CA GLU A 191 21.20 15.21 -5.32
C GLU A 191 21.32 14.92 -3.82
N LEU A 192 22.53 14.73 -3.30
CA LEU A 192 22.79 14.57 -1.87
C LEU A 192 22.45 15.84 -1.07
N GLU A 193 22.76 17.03 -1.58
CA GLU A 193 22.40 18.30 -0.93
C GLU A 193 20.88 18.55 -0.92
N ALA A 194 20.17 18.11 -1.95
CA ALA A 194 18.73 18.31 -2.07
C ALA A 194 17.90 17.41 -1.13
N ILE A 195 18.48 16.36 -0.54
CA ILE A 195 17.77 15.47 0.37
C ILE A 195 17.64 16.15 1.75
N ASP A 196 16.57 16.93 1.89
CA ASP A 196 16.14 17.54 3.16
C ASP A 196 15.38 16.50 4.02
N TYR A 197 16.04 16.03 5.09
CA TYR A 197 15.40 15.24 6.13
C TYR A 197 14.62 16.18 7.05
N SER A 198 13.33 16.37 6.77
CA SER A 198 12.44 17.02 7.72
C SER A 198 12.08 16.06 8.87
N GLU A 199 13.06 15.71 9.70
CA GLU A 199 12.88 14.89 10.90
C GLU A 199 11.84 15.50 11.84
N ASP A 200 11.81 16.83 11.93
CA ASP A 200 10.79 17.58 12.68
C ASP A 200 9.36 17.27 12.23
N LYS A 201 9.11 17.09 10.92
CA LYS A 201 7.78 16.73 10.42
C LYS A 201 7.43 15.30 10.77
N LEU A 202 8.42 14.40 10.71
CA LEU A 202 8.22 12.99 11.06
C LEU A 202 7.91 12.85 12.56
N GLU A 203 8.66 13.55 13.41
CA GLU A 203 8.49 13.47 14.86
C GLU A 203 7.15 14.08 15.31
N LYS A 204 6.78 15.26 14.79
CA LYS A 204 5.44 15.83 15.01
C LYS A 204 4.32 14.88 14.59
N LEU A 205 4.48 14.18 13.47
CA LEU A 205 3.46 13.24 12.99
C LEU A 205 3.36 12.01 13.90
N LYS A 206 4.47 11.50 14.43
CA LYS A 206 4.45 10.43 15.43
C LYS A 206 3.74 10.86 16.71
N GLU A 207 4.05 12.05 17.23
CA GLU A 207 3.38 12.60 18.41
C GLU A 207 1.87 12.73 18.19
N GLU A 208 1.44 13.21 17.02
CA GLU A 208 0.03 13.28 16.65
C GLU A 208 -0.62 11.88 16.64
N VAL A 209 0.02 10.88 16.04
CA VAL A 209 -0.49 9.49 16.00
C VAL A 209 -0.63 8.93 17.43
N ASN A 210 0.40 9.05 18.25
CA ASN A 210 0.39 8.57 19.64
C ASN A 210 -0.73 9.24 20.45
N SER A 211 -0.91 10.56 20.31
CA SER A 211 -1.98 11.28 21.00
C SER A 211 -3.39 10.80 20.60
N LEU A 212 -3.57 10.43 19.33
CA LEU A 212 -4.82 9.88 18.83
C LEU A 212 -5.06 8.45 19.35
N GLU A 213 -4.01 7.65 19.49
CA GLU A 213 -4.09 6.31 20.07
C GLU A 213 -4.56 6.37 21.53
N ASP A 214 -4.02 7.27 22.35
CA ASP A 214 -4.43 7.46 23.74
C ASP A 214 -5.92 7.86 23.86
N ILE A 215 -6.37 8.77 22.99
CA ILE A 215 -7.76 9.21 22.93
C ILE A 215 -8.66 8.03 22.54
N ILE A 216 -8.31 7.29 21.50
CA ILE A 216 -9.09 6.15 21.02
C ILE A 216 -9.11 5.03 22.06
N SER A 217 -7.99 4.76 22.73
CA SER A 217 -7.86 3.79 23.81
C SER A 217 -8.84 4.11 24.94
N THR A 218 -8.80 5.35 25.43
CA THR A 218 -9.69 5.85 26.50
C THR A 218 -11.16 5.73 26.12
N ILE A 219 -11.54 6.14 24.90
CA ILE A 219 -12.94 6.09 24.46
C ILE A 219 -13.39 4.63 24.25
N SER A 220 -12.52 3.79 23.67
CA SER A 220 -12.79 2.36 23.45
C SER A 220 -13.05 1.63 24.74
N HIS A 221 -12.22 1.85 25.77
CA HIS A 221 -12.41 1.27 27.09
C HIS A 221 -13.75 1.70 27.73
N LYS A 222 -14.09 3.01 27.65
CA LYS A 222 -15.39 3.51 28.10
C LYS A 222 -16.56 2.89 27.34
N LEU A 223 -16.44 2.70 26.03
CA LEU A 223 -17.47 2.06 25.22
C LEU A 223 -17.66 0.59 25.62
N ASN A 224 -16.58 -0.17 25.81
CA ASN A 224 -16.63 -1.57 26.21
C ASN A 224 -17.39 -1.74 27.54
N ILE A 225 -17.04 -0.96 28.57
CA ILE A 225 -17.71 -1.02 29.88
C ILE A 225 -19.20 -0.71 29.74
N ASN A 226 -19.56 0.37 29.04
CA ASN A 226 -20.96 0.76 28.88
C ASN A 226 -21.75 -0.29 28.08
N ARG A 227 -21.14 -0.85 27.03
CA ARG A 227 -21.74 -1.90 26.19
C ARG A 227 -22.00 -3.18 26.98
N ARG A 228 -21.09 -3.59 27.86
CA ARG A 228 -21.29 -4.74 28.77
C ARG A 228 -22.48 -4.51 29.70
N LYS A 229 -22.61 -3.33 30.29
CA LYS A 229 -23.76 -2.98 31.13
C LYS A 229 -25.08 -3.02 30.34
N ILE A 230 -25.11 -2.41 29.16
CA ILE A 230 -26.30 -2.41 28.29
C ILE A 230 -26.66 -3.83 27.85
N ALA A 231 -25.66 -4.67 27.56
CA ALA A 231 -25.84 -6.06 27.20
C ALA A 231 -26.52 -6.85 28.33
N GLU A 232 -26.11 -6.68 29.58
CA GLU A 232 -26.75 -7.33 30.73
C GLU A 232 -28.21 -6.93 30.91
N ASP A 233 -28.51 -5.63 30.78
CA ASP A 233 -29.88 -5.13 30.90
C ASP A 233 -30.75 -5.59 29.72
N LEU A 234 -30.22 -5.51 28.49
CA LEU A 234 -30.89 -6.01 27.28
C LEU A 234 -31.19 -7.51 27.40
N GLN A 235 -30.26 -8.31 27.91
CA GLN A 235 -30.49 -9.74 28.14
C GLN A 235 -31.67 -10.00 29.06
N LYS A 236 -31.77 -9.28 30.18
CA LYS A 236 -32.89 -9.42 31.12
C LYS A 236 -34.22 -9.01 30.48
N MET A 237 -34.23 -7.92 29.72
CA MET A 237 -35.43 -7.44 29.02
C MET A 237 -35.89 -8.46 27.98
N VAL A 238 -34.98 -8.99 27.15
CA VAL A 238 -35.30 -9.97 26.10
C VAL A 238 -35.83 -11.26 26.70
N VAL A 239 -35.20 -11.81 27.74
CA VAL A 239 -35.66 -13.05 28.37
C VAL A 239 -37.08 -12.90 28.93
N ARG A 240 -37.40 -11.77 29.57
CA ARG A 240 -38.77 -11.48 30.05
C ARG A 240 -39.79 -11.43 28.91
N GLU A 241 -39.47 -10.74 27.82
CA GLU A 241 -40.35 -10.67 26.65
C GLU A 241 -40.55 -12.05 25.98
N LEU A 242 -39.52 -12.89 25.98
CA LEU A 242 -39.59 -14.26 25.46
C LEU A 242 -40.42 -15.17 26.37
N GLU A 243 -40.38 -15.00 27.69
CA GLU A 243 -41.25 -15.71 28.64
C GLU A 243 -42.74 -15.46 28.35
N ASP A 244 -43.12 -14.21 28.08
CA ASP A 244 -44.49 -13.84 27.68
C ASP A 244 -44.92 -14.55 26.39
N LEU A 245 -43.98 -14.74 25.46
CA LEU A 245 -44.18 -15.42 24.18
C LEU A 245 -44.10 -16.96 24.30
N ASN A 246 -44.28 -17.49 25.51
CA ASN A 246 -44.23 -18.92 25.85
C ASN A 246 -42.88 -19.59 25.56
N MET A 247 -41.80 -18.82 25.50
CA MET A 247 -40.42 -19.30 25.30
C MET A 247 -39.65 -19.27 26.63
N LYS A 248 -40.27 -19.76 27.71
CA LYS A 248 -39.77 -19.63 29.09
C LYS A 248 -38.40 -20.25 29.38
N ARG A 249 -37.95 -21.13 28.50
CA ARG A 249 -36.68 -21.85 28.62
C ARG A 249 -35.61 -21.34 27.66
N CYS A 250 -35.93 -20.30 26.89
CA CYS A 250 -35.01 -19.70 25.94
C CYS A 250 -33.94 -18.90 26.68
N GLN A 251 -32.68 -19.09 26.28
CA GLN A 251 -31.57 -18.30 26.77
C GLN A 251 -31.17 -17.29 25.70
N PHE A 252 -31.01 -16.03 26.09
CA PHE A 252 -30.45 -14.99 25.25
C PHE A 252 -29.20 -14.41 25.92
N LYS A 253 -28.11 -14.30 25.16
CA LYS A 253 -26.82 -13.78 25.62
C LYS A 253 -26.24 -12.85 24.56
N VAL A 254 -25.59 -11.79 25.01
CA VAL A 254 -24.85 -10.88 24.15
C VAL A 254 -23.37 -11.12 24.42
N PHE A 255 -22.66 -11.58 23.40
CA PHE A 255 -21.23 -11.82 23.47
C PHE A 255 -20.53 -10.54 23.01
N ILE A 256 -19.57 -10.08 23.82
CA ILE A 256 -18.75 -8.90 23.53
C ILE A 256 -17.30 -9.36 23.60
N ASN A 257 -16.70 -9.55 22.43
CA ASN A 257 -15.34 -10.02 22.26
C ASN A 257 -14.43 -8.86 21.84
N SER A 258 -13.15 -8.97 22.20
CA SER A 258 -12.10 -8.09 21.72
C SER A 258 -10.93 -8.97 21.30
N TYR A 259 -10.36 -8.72 20.13
CA TYR A 259 -9.33 -9.56 19.53
C TYR A 259 -7.98 -8.89 19.68
N GLU A 260 -6.98 -9.60 20.21
CA GLU A 260 -5.62 -9.09 20.32
C GLU A 260 -4.99 -8.95 18.91
N ASP A 261 -4.21 -7.90 18.71
CA ASP A 261 -3.52 -7.59 17.44
C ASP A 261 -2.27 -6.74 17.75
N ASP A 262 -1.09 -7.20 17.34
CA ASP A 262 0.19 -6.50 17.60
C ASP A 262 0.25 -5.10 16.96
N ASN A 263 -0.54 -4.89 15.90
CA ASN A 263 -0.70 -3.60 15.22
C ASN A 263 -1.95 -2.83 15.69
N GLY A 264 -2.59 -3.31 16.75
CA GLY A 264 -3.75 -2.71 17.38
C GLY A 264 -3.41 -1.55 18.33
N ILE A 265 -4.43 -1.03 19.00
CA ILE A 265 -4.29 0.02 20.01
C ILE A 265 -4.16 -0.61 21.38
N GLU A 266 -3.23 -0.08 22.19
CA GLU A 266 -3.00 -0.54 23.55
C GLU A 266 -4.09 -0.04 24.51
N ILE A 267 -4.70 -0.97 25.23
CA ILE A 267 -5.70 -0.73 26.26
C ILE A 267 -5.38 -1.66 27.43
N ASP A 268 -5.14 -1.10 28.61
CA ASP A 268 -4.81 -1.84 29.84
C ASP A 268 -3.64 -2.84 29.69
N GLY A 269 -2.60 -2.46 28.94
CA GLY A 269 -1.38 -3.26 28.76
C GLY A 269 -1.49 -4.38 27.71
N LYS A 270 -2.57 -4.40 26.91
CA LYS A 270 -2.76 -5.32 25.79
C LYS A 270 -3.17 -4.58 24.52
N LYS A 271 -2.69 -5.03 23.36
CA LYS A 271 -3.05 -4.43 22.07
C LYS A 271 -4.23 -5.15 21.46
N TYR A 272 -5.25 -4.38 21.10
CA TYR A 272 -6.49 -4.89 20.51
C TYR A 272 -6.71 -4.34 19.12
N LYS A 273 -7.27 -5.19 18.25
CA LYS A 273 -7.75 -4.80 16.93
C LYS A 273 -8.81 -3.70 17.06
N ILE A 274 -8.55 -2.56 16.42
CA ILE A 274 -9.44 -1.41 16.42
C ILE A 274 -10.18 -1.27 15.09
N GLY A 275 -11.50 -1.10 15.16
CA GLY A 275 -12.34 -0.74 14.03
C GLY A 275 -13.03 0.61 14.19
N PRO A 276 -13.78 1.06 13.17
CA PRO A 276 -14.56 2.30 13.23
C PRO A 276 -15.66 2.32 14.31
N LYS A 277 -15.96 1.15 14.91
CA LYS A 277 -16.94 0.98 15.99
C LYS A 277 -16.31 0.73 17.37
N GLY A 278 -14.98 0.76 17.45
CA GLY A 278 -14.19 0.41 18.64
C GLY A 278 -13.58 -0.98 18.55
N ILE A 279 -13.19 -1.51 19.72
CA ILE A 279 -12.55 -2.82 19.90
C ILE A 279 -13.55 -3.97 20.11
N ASP A 280 -14.84 -3.63 20.26
CA ASP A 280 -15.88 -4.58 20.60
C ASP A 280 -16.47 -5.19 19.34
N ASP A 281 -16.37 -6.51 19.24
CA ASP A 281 -17.20 -7.31 18.34
C ASP A 281 -18.38 -7.89 19.13
N ILE A 282 -19.59 -7.53 18.70
CA ILE A 282 -20.82 -7.81 19.44
C ILE A 282 -21.66 -8.82 18.65
N GLU A 283 -21.93 -9.97 19.27
CA GLU A 283 -22.75 -11.03 18.70
C GLU A 283 -23.94 -11.37 19.60
N PHE A 284 -25.14 -11.47 19.03
CA PHE A 284 -26.33 -11.88 19.77
C PHE A 284 -26.53 -13.39 19.63
N MET A 285 -26.53 -14.06 20.77
CA MET A 285 -26.55 -15.51 20.91
C MET A 285 -27.84 -15.96 21.57
N ILE A 286 -28.35 -17.10 21.12
CA ILE A 286 -29.63 -17.62 21.58
C ILE A 286 -29.65 -19.14 21.60
N SER A 287 -30.39 -19.68 22.56
CA SER A 287 -30.69 -21.10 22.68
C SER A 287 -32.19 -21.23 22.93
N PRO A 288 -32.99 -21.67 21.95
CA PRO A 288 -34.45 -21.77 22.08
C PRO A 288 -34.89 -22.76 23.16
N ASN A 289 -34.15 -23.87 23.30
CA ASN A 289 -34.53 -25.01 24.13
C ASN A 289 -33.47 -25.36 25.19
N VAL A 290 -33.91 -26.02 26.27
CA VAL A 290 -33.00 -26.53 27.32
C VAL A 290 -32.13 -27.64 26.74
N GLY A 291 -30.83 -27.56 27.01
CA GLY A 291 -29.85 -28.55 26.53
C GLY A 291 -29.28 -28.24 25.14
N GLU A 292 -29.83 -27.26 24.43
CA GLU A 292 -29.22 -26.76 23.19
C GLU A 292 -28.10 -25.75 23.47
N ARG A 293 -27.07 -25.78 22.62
CA ARG A 293 -25.96 -24.80 22.69
C ARG A 293 -26.43 -23.44 22.19
N LEU A 294 -25.93 -22.37 22.81
CA LEU A 294 -26.06 -21.01 22.28
C LEU A 294 -25.48 -20.93 20.86
N ARG A 295 -26.26 -20.36 19.95
CA ARG A 295 -25.86 -20.12 18.56
C ARG A 295 -26.13 -18.66 18.18
N PRO A 296 -25.45 -18.13 17.15
CA PRO A 296 -25.75 -16.81 16.65
C PRO A 296 -27.22 -16.72 16.22
N LEU A 297 -27.90 -15.63 16.58
CA LEU A 297 -29.31 -15.38 16.24
C LEU A 297 -29.57 -15.50 14.73
N ALA A 298 -28.59 -15.10 13.91
CA ALA A 298 -28.64 -15.20 12.45
C ALA A 298 -28.62 -16.65 11.92
N ARG A 299 -28.30 -17.65 12.74
CA ARG A 299 -28.19 -19.06 12.36
C ARG A 299 -29.33 -19.92 12.92
N ILE A 300 -30.39 -19.33 13.48
CA ILE A 300 -31.57 -20.11 13.84
C ILE A 300 -32.31 -20.56 12.57
N VAL A 301 -32.83 -21.79 12.59
CA VAL A 301 -33.47 -22.45 11.44
C VAL A 301 -35.02 -22.42 11.51
N SER A 302 -35.64 -22.19 12.66
CA SER A 302 -37.12 -22.17 12.82
C SER A 302 -37.71 -20.77 12.57
N GLY A 303 -38.42 -20.60 11.44
CA GLY A 303 -39.00 -19.31 11.01
C GLY A 303 -39.94 -18.67 12.05
N GLY A 304 -40.88 -19.43 12.59
CA GLY A 304 -41.85 -18.92 13.58
C GLY A 304 -41.22 -18.54 14.93
N GLU A 305 -40.18 -19.25 15.38
CA GLU A 305 -39.44 -18.87 16.59
C GLU A 305 -38.65 -17.58 16.35
N VAL A 306 -37.97 -17.47 15.21
CA VAL A 306 -37.22 -16.25 14.84
C VAL A 306 -38.15 -15.04 14.78
N SER A 307 -39.32 -15.15 14.17
CA SER A 307 -40.29 -14.06 14.10
C SER A 307 -40.77 -13.61 15.49
N ARG A 308 -40.97 -14.55 16.42
CA ARG A 308 -41.32 -14.22 17.83
C ARG A 308 -40.16 -13.57 18.57
N ILE A 309 -38.93 -14.05 18.39
CA ILE A 309 -37.74 -13.44 18.97
C ILE A 309 -37.53 -12.01 18.43
N MET A 310 -37.73 -11.81 17.13
CA MET A 310 -37.67 -10.50 16.51
C MET A 310 -38.78 -9.58 17.02
N LEU A 311 -39.99 -10.09 17.26
CA LEU A 311 -41.06 -9.33 17.89
C LEU A 311 -40.66 -8.85 19.29
N ALA A 312 -40.11 -9.73 20.13
CA ALA A 312 -39.60 -9.36 21.46
C ALA A 312 -38.52 -8.27 21.37
N LEU A 313 -37.53 -8.45 20.48
CA LEU A 313 -36.46 -7.46 20.27
C LEU A 313 -37.00 -6.13 19.76
N LYS A 314 -37.90 -6.14 18.78
CA LYS A 314 -38.51 -4.91 18.22
C LYS A 314 -39.42 -4.21 19.22
N SER A 315 -40.08 -4.96 20.10
CA SER A 315 -40.87 -4.42 21.22
C SER A 315 -39.97 -3.61 22.17
N ILE A 316 -38.86 -4.20 22.62
CA ILE A 316 -37.87 -3.55 23.50
C ILE A 316 -37.21 -2.35 22.82
N LEU A 317 -36.84 -2.51 21.55
CA LEU A 317 -36.15 -1.48 20.78
C LEU A 317 -37.11 -0.45 20.18
N SER A 318 -38.41 -0.52 20.48
CA SER A 318 -39.45 0.24 19.76
C SER A 318 -39.25 1.76 19.82
N GLU A 319 -38.58 2.26 20.86
CA GLU A 319 -38.30 3.69 21.07
C GLU A 319 -37.02 4.17 20.39
N VAL A 320 -36.06 3.27 20.14
CA VAL A 320 -34.70 3.59 19.66
C VAL A 320 -34.43 3.11 18.24
N ASP A 321 -35.25 2.21 17.72
CA ASP A 321 -35.15 1.67 16.38
C ASP A 321 -35.91 2.58 15.39
N GLN A 322 -35.27 2.92 14.28
CA GLN A 322 -35.73 3.95 13.35
C GLN A 322 -36.49 3.36 12.14
N VAL A 323 -36.67 2.05 12.09
CA VAL A 323 -37.35 1.39 10.96
C VAL A 323 -38.87 1.64 11.01
N PRO A 324 -39.47 2.31 9.99
CA PRO A 324 -40.86 2.75 10.03
C PRO A 324 -41.87 1.62 9.76
N THR A 325 -41.50 0.63 8.96
CA THR A 325 -42.38 -0.49 8.56
C THR A 325 -41.74 -1.82 8.92
N LEU A 326 -42.51 -2.67 9.60
CA LEU A 326 -42.11 -4.01 10.04
C LEU A 326 -43.02 -5.05 9.39
N ILE A 327 -42.42 -6.11 8.87
CA ILE A 327 -43.13 -7.25 8.28
C ILE A 327 -42.84 -8.47 9.15
N PHE A 328 -43.88 -9.11 9.64
CA PHE A 328 -43.80 -10.37 10.38
C PHE A 328 -44.49 -11.46 9.57
N ASP A 329 -43.76 -12.53 9.29
CA ASP A 329 -44.25 -13.73 8.62
C ASP A 329 -44.12 -14.92 9.56
N GLU A 330 -45.03 -15.89 9.44
CA GLU A 330 -45.09 -17.13 10.23
C GLU A 330 -45.04 -16.96 11.76
N ILE A 331 -45.35 -15.76 12.29
CA ILE A 331 -45.24 -15.49 13.73
C ILE A 331 -46.21 -16.36 14.57
N ASP A 332 -47.28 -16.81 13.93
CA ASP A 332 -48.31 -17.69 14.47
C ASP A 332 -48.07 -19.19 14.22
N SER A 333 -46.93 -19.57 13.64
CA SER A 333 -46.59 -20.97 13.44
C SER A 333 -46.38 -21.70 14.77
N GLY A 334 -47.14 -22.80 14.97
CA GLY A 334 -47.14 -23.58 16.21
C GLY A 334 -47.78 -22.87 17.41
N VAL A 335 -48.60 -21.83 17.18
CA VAL A 335 -49.17 -20.99 18.23
C VAL A 335 -50.64 -21.34 18.51
N GLY A 336 -50.96 -21.59 19.79
CA GLY A 336 -52.35 -21.74 20.25
C GLY A 336 -53.04 -20.40 20.57
N ALA A 337 -54.37 -20.43 20.72
CA ALA A 337 -55.22 -19.24 20.90
C ALA A 337 -54.72 -18.25 21.97
N ARG A 338 -54.27 -18.73 23.14
CA ARG A 338 -53.78 -17.88 24.24
C ARG A 338 -52.51 -17.11 23.87
N LEU A 339 -51.55 -17.78 23.23
CA LEU A 339 -50.30 -17.15 22.79
C LEU A 339 -50.56 -16.23 21.59
N GLY A 340 -51.50 -16.58 20.70
CA GLY A 340 -51.95 -15.72 19.63
C GLY A 340 -52.46 -14.35 20.12
N GLU A 341 -53.19 -14.33 21.24
CA GLU A 341 -53.64 -13.07 21.87
C GLU A 341 -52.46 -12.21 22.37
N VAL A 342 -51.44 -12.82 22.99
CA VAL A 342 -50.25 -12.10 23.46
C VAL A 342 -49.47 -11.50 22.29
N ILE A 343 -49.28 -12.28 21.21
CA ILE A 343 -48.64 -11.82 19.97
C ILE A 343 -49.43 -10.66 19.38
N ALA A 344 -50.76 -10.78 19.30
CA ALA A 344 -51.64 -9.74 18.78
C ALA A 344 -51.53 -8.42 19.59
N GLN A 345 -51.46 -8.51 20.92
CA GLN A 345 -51.26 -7.35 21.80
C GLN A 345 -49.91 -6.67 21.57
N LYS A 346 -48.82 -7.44 21.46
CA LYS A 346 -47.48 -6.88 21.20
C LYS A 346 -47.38 -6.26 19.79
N LEU A 347 -47.95 -6.91 18.77
CA LEU A 347 -48.04 -6.33 17.41
C LEU A 347 -48.85 -5.03 17.40
N LYS A 348 -49.98 -4.98 18.13
CA LYS A 348 -50.80 -3.77 18.27
C LYS A 348 -50.06 -2.65 19.00
N ALA A 349 -49.28 -2.98 20.03
CA ALA A 349 -48.46 -2.00 20.74
C ALA A 349 -47.41 -1.38 19.80
N LEU A 350 -46.72 -2.22 19.01
CA LEU A 350 -45.78 -1.75 17.99
C LEU A 350 -46.45 -0.89 16.92
N SER A 351 -47.68 -1.26 16.51
CA SER A 351 -48.39 -0.55 15.45
C SER A 351 -48.80 0.89 15.83
N LYS A 352 -48.69 1.28 17.11
CA LYS A 352 -48.96 2.67 17.55
C LYS A 352 -47.93 3.66 17.03
N LYS A 353 -46.68 3.22 16.85
CA LYS A 353 -45.57 4.06 16.40
C LYS A 353 -45.08 3.70 15.00
N ARG A 354 -45.53 2.58 14.43
CA ARG A 354 -44.98 1.98 13.20
C ARG A 354 -46.06 1.33 12.36
N GLN A 355 -45.78 1.15 11.07
CA GLN A 355 -46.59 0.26 10.25
C GLN A 355 -46.16 -1.19 10.51
N VAL A 356 -47.11 -2.05 10.84
CA VAL A 356 -46.88 -3.49 11.04
C VAL A 356 -47.73 -4.25 10.04
N ILE A 357 -47.07 -5.07 9.21
CA ILE A 357 -47.71 -6.00 8.28
C ILE A 357 -47.49 -7.40 8.81
N CYS A 358 -48.57 -8.14 9.03
CA CYS A 358 -48.52 -9.51 9.51
C CYS A 358 -49.39 -10.38 8.61
N VAL A 359 -48.82 -11.47 8.10
CA VAL A 359 -49.61 -12.55 7.48
C VAL A 359 -49.96 -13.53 8.59
N THR A 360 -51.23 -13.88 8.73
CA THR A 360 -51.69 -14.74 9.82
C THR A 360 -52.92 -15.55 9.44
N HIS A 361 -53.05 -16.72 10.03
CA HIS A 361 -54.25 -17.55 9.99
C HIS A 361 -55.01 -17.53 11.33
N LEU A 362 -54.47 -16.86 12.36
CA LEU A 362 -55.07 -16.79 13.69
C LEU A 362 -56.06 -15.62 13.81
N PRO A 363 -57.35 -15.88 14.16
CA PRO A 363 -58.34 -14.83 14.31
C PRO A 363 -57.97 -13.84 15.43
N GLN A 364 -57.23 -14.29 16.46
CA GLN A 364 -56.77 -13.43 17.56
C GLN A 364 -55.87 -12.28 17.07
N ILE A 365 -55.00 -12.56 16.10
CA ILE A 365 -54.11 -11.55 15.51
C ILE A 365 -54.89 -10.65 14.53
N ALA A 366 -55.68 -11.26 13.63
CA ALA A 366 -56.46 -10.52 12.63
C ALA A 366 -57.48 -9.55 13.26
N CYS A 367 -58.06 -9.89 14.42
CA CYS A 367 -58.97 -9.00 15.15
C CYS A 367 -58.32 -7.69 15.59
N ARG A 368 -57.02 -7.70 15.94
CA ARG A 368 -56.31 -6.51 16.44
C ARG A 368 -55.79 -5.58 15.33
N ALA A 369 -55.81 -6.05 14.08
CA ALA A 369 -55.32 -5.29 12.93
C ALA A 369 -56.11 -3.98 12.73
N GLY A 370 -55.42 -2.90 12.35
CA GLY A 370 -56.10 -1.66 11.98
C GLY A 370 -56.87 -1.81 10.65
N ARG A 371 -56.25 -2.48 9.68
CA ARG A 371 -56.83 -2.86 8.39
C ARG A 371 -56.66 -4.36 8.20
N HIS A 372 -57.68 -5.04 7.71
CA HIS A 372 -57.68 -6.50 7.52
C HIS A 372 -57.82 -6.80 6.03
N PHE A 373 -56.85 -7.51 5.45
CA PHE A 373 -56.88 -7.91 4.05
C PHE A 373 -57.02 -9.43 3.95
N TYR A 374 -57.96 -9.88 3.13
CA TYR A 374 -58.13 -11.26 2.73
C TYR A 374 -57.38 -11.52 1.43
N ILE A 375 -56.67 -12.64 1.35
CA ILE A 375 -55.92 -13.07 0.18
C ILE A 375 -56.65 -14.26 -0.45
N GLU A 376 -57.10 -14.10 -1.69
CA GLU A 376 -57.69 -15.18 -2.47
C GLU A 376 -56.89 -15.49 -3.73
N LYS A 377 -56.78 -16.77 -4.07
CA LYS A 377 -56.28 -17.21 -5.37
C LYS A 377 -57.46 -17.30 -6.34
N TYR A 378 -57.31 -16.72 -7.53
CA TYR A 378 -58.27 -16.86 -8.61
C TYR A 378 -57.59 -17.43 -9.85
N ILE A 379 -58.34 -18.11 -10.70
CA ILE A 379 -57.84 -18.62 -11.98
C ILE A 379 -58.50 -17.81 -13.09
N LEU A 380 -57.69 -17.20 -13.95
CA LEU A 380 -58.15 -16.51 -15.15
C LEU A 380 -57.30 -17.00 -16.33
N ASN A 381 -57.93 -17.50 -17.39
CA ASN A 381 -57.25 -17.99 -18.60
C ASN A 381 -56.11 -18.99 -18.30
N ASN A 382 -56.37 -20.00 -17.45
CA ASN A 382 -55.37 -20.98 -16.99
C ASN A 382 -54.15 -20.39 -16.25
N GLN A 383 -54.19 -19.13 -15.82
CA GLN A 383 -53.19 -18.52 -14.96
C GLN A 383 -53.75 -18.28 -13.56
N THR A 384 -52.96 -18.61 -12.54
CA THR A 384 -53.31 -18.34 -11.14
C THR A 384 -52.90 -16.92 -10.79
N GLY A 385 -53.87 -16.07 -10.47
CA GLY A 385 -53.66 -14.75 -9.90
C GLY A 385 -53.92 -14.74 -8.40
N ILE A 386 -53.41 -13.72 -7.71
CA ILE A 386 -53.69 -13.46 -6.30
C ILE A 386 -54.44 -12.13 -6.22
N ARG A 387 -55.56 -12.10 -5.50
CA ARG A 387 -56.32 -10.88 -5.22
C ARG A 387 -56.29 -10.59 -3.72
N LEU A 388 -56.04 -9.33 -3.40
CA LEU A 388 -56.17 -8.79 -2.05
C LEU A 388 -57.50 -8.02 -1.96
N LYS A 389 -58.34 -8.38 -1.00
CA LYS A 389 -59.59 -7.64 -0.70
C LYS A 389 -59.53 -7.12 0.73
N GLU A 390 -59.79 -5.83 0.92
CA GLU A 390 -59.93 -5.28 2.27
C GLU A 390 -61.27 -5.70 2.87
N MET A 391 -61.25 -6.15 4.13
CA MET A 391 -62.40 -6.62 4.88
C MET A 391 -62.87 -5.53 5.85
N GLU A 392 -64.09 -5.03 5.65
CA GLU A 392 -64.71 -4.00 6.49
C GLU A 392 -66.08 -4.43 7.01
N GLY A 393 -66.55 -3.78 8.08
CA GLY A 393 -67.90 -3.99 8.64
C GLY A 393 -68.27 -5.46 8.84
N GLU A 394 -69.40 -5.86 8.27
CA GLU A 394 -69.90 -7.24 8.36
C GLU A 394 -69.01 -8.27 7.65
N GLU A 395 -68.33 -7.89 6.55
CA GLU A 395 -67.43 -8.81 5.84
C GLU A 395 -66.26 -9.22 6.73
N ARG A 396 -65.73 -8.26 7.51
CA ARG A 396 -64.69 -8.53 8.50
C ARG A 396 -65.17 -9.47 9.61
N VAL A 397 -66.40 -9.29 10.11
CA VAL A 397 -66.98 -10.19 11.14
C VAL A 397 -67.12 -11.61 10.59
N LYS A 398 -67.66 -11.76 9.38
CA LYS A 398 -67.82 -13.07 8.71
C LYS A 398 -66.48 -13.75 8.49
N GLU A 399 -65.46 -13.02 8.09
CA GLU A 399 -64.12 -13.58 7.89
C GLU A 399 -63.49 -14.04 9.21
N ILE A 400 -63.58 -13.26 10.29
CA ILE A 400 -63.12 -13.71 11.60
C ILE A 400 -63.89 -14.94 12.10
N ALA A 401 -65.21 -15.00 11.87
CA ALA A 401 -66.02 -16.18 12.20
C ALA A 401 -65.57 -17.41 11.38
N ARG A 402 -65.25 -17.23 10.09
CA ARG A 402 -64.67 -18.26 9.23
C ARG A 402 -63.32 -18.75 9.75
N MET A 403 -62.47 -17.85 10.22
CA MET A 403 -61.17 -18.21 10.80
C MET A 403 -61.29 -18.97 12.13
N LEU A 404 -62.39 -18.80 12.88
CA LEU A 404 -62.63 -19.48 14.15
C LEU A 404 -63.16 -20.92 14.00
N ASP A 405 -64.09 -21.14 13.07
CA ASP A 405 -64.89 -22.38 12.98
C ASP A 405 -64.92 -23.00 11.57
N GLY A 406 -64.10 -22.47 10.67
CA GLY A 406 -64.01 -22.92 9.29
C GLY A 406 -65.24 -22.54 8.46
N SER A 407 -65.83 -23.52 7.78
CA SER A 407 -66.95 -23.30 6.85
C SER A 407 -68.33 -23.23 7.52
N GLN A 408 -68.45 -23.61 8.80
CA GLN A 408 -69.72 -23.59 9.53
C GLN A 408 -69.88 -22.29 10.31
N MET A 409 -70.54 -21.30 9.70
CA MET A 409 -70.84 -20.03 10.37
C MET A 409 -72.15 -20.16 11.18
N SER A 410 -72.04 -20.57 12.44
CA SER A 410 -73.18 -20.51 13.36
C SER A 410 -73.41 -19.08 13.88
N GLU A 411 -74.62 -18.75 14.33
CA GLU A 411 -74.89 -17.46 15.00
C GLU A 411 -73.98 -17.24 16.23
N ILE A 412 -73.59 -18.33 16.91
CA ILE A 412 -72.72 -18.28 18.09
C ILE A 412 -71.31 -17.86 17.68
N THR A 413 -70.79 -18.41 16.58
CA THR A 413 -69.47 -18.09 16.03
C THR A 413 -69.40 -16.63 15.58
N ILE A 414 -70.46 -16.11 14.95
CA ILE A 414 -70.56 -14.70 14.54
C ILE A 414 -70.56 -13.78 15.76
N ARG A 415 -71.36 -14.08 16.80
CA ARG A 415 -71.37 -13.30 18.05
C ARG A 415 -70.00 -13.32 18.74
N HIS A 416 -69.29 -14.45 18.69
CA HIS A 416 -67.95 -14.55 19.25
C HIS A 416 -66.94 -13.67 18.47
N ALA A 417 -66.99 -13.70 17.14
CA ALA A 417 -66.16 -12.84 16.28
C ALA A 417 -66.40 -11.34 16.55
N GLN A 418 -67.65 -10.92 16.67
CA GLN A 418 -68.01 -9.54 17.03
C GLN A 418 -67.41 -9.14 18.39
N LYS A 419 -67.50 -10.02 19.39
CA LYS A 419 -66.92 -9.79 20.72
C LYS A 419 -65.39 -9.67 20.66
N MET A 420 -64.71 -10.42 19.80
CA MET A 420 -63.25 -10.35 19.65
C MET A 420 -62.80 -9.03 18.98
N LEU A 421 -63.54 -8.57 17.98
CA LEU A 421 -63.29 -7.31 17.26
C LEU A 421 -63.52 -6.07 18.13
N ASN A 422 -64.44 -6.14 19.10
CA ASN A 422 -64.78 -5.04 20.00
C ASN A 422 -63.89 -4.98 21.27
N ARG A 423 -62.89 -5.83 21.38
CA ARG A 423 -61.86 -5.78 22.44
C ARG A 423 -60.66 -4.96 21.98
#